data_AF-A0A933T8C8-F1
#
_entry.id   AF-A0A933T8C8-F1
#
_cell.length_a   1.000
_cell.length_b   1.000
_cell.length_c   1.000
_cell.angle_alpha   90.00
_cell.angle_beta   90.00
_cell.angle_gamma   90.00
#
_symmetry.space_group_name_H-M   'P 1'
#
loop_
_entity.id
_entity.type
_entity.pdbx_description
1 polymer ?
#
loop_
_entity_poly.entity_id
_entity_poly.type
_entity_poly.pdbx_seq_one_letter_code
_entity_poly.pdbx_strand_id
1 'polypeptide(L)' 'MKAVEIKPDIYWVGVIDWGARDFHGYVTPNGTTYNNYLIMDEQITLLDTVKHDFSDITIGNIK' A
#
# COMPACT_ATOMS: atom_id res chain seq x y z
N MET A 1 9.59 -1.47 1.77
CA MET A 1 10.00 -0.10 1.37
C MET A 1 10.00 0.73 2.65
N LYS A 2 10.30 2.03 2.63
CA LYS A 2 9.97 2.89 3.78
C LYS A 2 8.63 3.58 3.51
N ALA A 3 7.89 3.90 4.57
CA ALA A 3 6.72 4.76 4.46
C ALA A 3 7.06 6.08 3.75
N VAL A 4 6.14 6.56 2.92
CA VAL A 4 6.31 7.82 2.18
C VAL A 4 5.29 8.82 2.68
N GLU A 5 5.74 9.91 3.28
CA GLU A 5 4.84 10.99 3.68
C GLU A 5 4.31 11.72 2.43
N ILE A 6 2.99 11.69 2.23
CA ILE A 6 2.34 12.32 1.07
C ILE A 6 1.73 13.69 1.42
N LYS A 7 1.51 13.92 2.71
CA LYS A 7 1.03 15.15 3.34
C LYS A 7 1.47 15.07 4.81
N PRO A 8 1.65 16.19 5.53
CA PRO A 8 1.92 16.15 6.97
C PRO A 8 1.02 15.13 7.67
N ASP A 9 1.66 14.20 8.38
CA ASP A 9 1.04 13.15 9.19
C ASP A 9 0.22 12.10 8.41
N ILE A 10 0.32 12.06 7.08
CA ILE A 10 -0.31 11.04 6.23
C ILE A 10 0.75 10.32 5.41
N TYR A 11 0.87 9.02 5.64
CA TYR A 11 1.89 8.19 5.06
C TYR A 11 1.29 7.15 4.13
N TRP A 12 1.81 7.07 2.91
CA TRP A 12 1.60 5.89 2.07
C TRP A 12 2.44 4.73 2.61
N VAL A 13 1.77 3.63 2.92
CA VAL A 13 2.34 2.38 3.46
C VAL A 13 1.95 1.16 2.61
N GLY A 14 1.44 1.42 1.40
CA GLY A 14 1.00 0.43 0.43
C GLY A 14 2.13 -0.32 -0.26
N VAL A 15 1.79 -1.01 -1.35
CA VAL A 15 2.71 -1.85 -2.12
C VAL A 15 2.52 -1.66 -3.61
N ILE A 16 3.63 -1.70 -4.34
CA ILE A 16 3.65 -1.74 -5.79
C ILE A 16 3.80 -3.20 -6.22
N ASP A 17 2.81 -3.72 -6.94
CA ASP A 17 2.86 -5.04 -7.56
C ASP A 17 3.27 -4.90 -9.03
N TRP A 18 4.59 -4.93 -9.25
CA TRP A 18 5.17 -4.93 -10.59
C TRP A 18 4.92 -6.22 -11.38
N GLY A 19 4.48 -7.29 -10.72
CA GLY A 19 4.30 -8.63 -11.30
C GLY A 19 2.88 -8.91 -11.80
N ALA A 20 1.88 -8.17 -11.31
CA ALA A 20 0.51 -8.27 -11.80
C ALA A 20 0.45 -8.05 -13.32
N ARG A 21 -0.09 -9.02 -14.06
CA ARG A 21 -0.32 -8.93 -15.51
C ARG A 21 -1.78 -9.12 -15.89
N ASP A 22 -2.51 -9.88 -15.08
CA ASP A 22 -3.95 -10.05 -15.14
C ASP A 22 -4.52 -9.75 -13.75
N PHE A 23 -5.52 -8.89 -13.71
CA PHE A 23 -6.29 -8.61 -12.51
C PHE A 23 -7.78 -8.81 -12.81
N HIS A 24 -8.24 -10.06 -12.71
CA HIS A 24 -9.62 -10.47 -12.99
C HIS A 24 -10.04 -10.18 -14.44
N GLY A 25 -9.15 -10.48 -15.40
CA GLY A 25 -9.35 -10.23 -16.83
C GLY A 25 -8.96 -8.81 -17.28
N TYR A 26 -8.59 -7.93 -16.34
CA TYR A 26 -8.00 -6.64 -16.69
C TYR A 26 -6.49 -6.77 -16.87
N VAL A 27 -6.01 -6.49 -18.08
CA VAL A 27 -4.58 -6.58 -18.41
C VAL A 27 -3.81 -5.41 -17.80
N THR A 28 -2.79 -5.71 -17.00
CA THR A 28 -1.94 -4.72 -16.30
C THR A 28 -0.48 -4.83 -16.79
N PRO A 29 -0.15 -4.31 -17.99
CA PRO A 29 1.18 -4.52 -18.58
C PRO A 29 2.31 -3.88 -17.75
N ASN A 30 1.98 -2.85 -16.98
CA ASN A 30 2.92 -2.09 -16.14
C ASN A 30 2.79 -2.42 -14.64
N GLY A 31 2.09 -3.50 -14.29
CA GLY A 31 1.75 -3.81 -12.91
C GLY A 31 0.59 -2.96 -12.37
N THR A 32 0.43 -2.99 -11.04
CA THR A 32 -0.59 -2.25 -10.31
C THR A 32 -0.08 -1.81 -8.93
N THR A 33 -0.90 -1.10 -8.18
CA THR A 33 -0.61 -0.72 -6.78
C THR A 33 -1.78 -1.11 -5.88
N TYR A 34 -1.46 -1.49 -4.65
CA TYR A 34 -2.43 -1.59 -3.55
C TYR A 34 -2.10 -0.47 -2.57
N ASN A 35 -2.84 0.64 -2.68
CA ASN A 35 -2.58 1.82 -1.88
C ASN A 35 -3.25 1.68 -0.51
N ASN A 36 -2.47 1.92 0.54
CA ASN A 36 -2.90 1.94 1.92
C ASN A 36 -2.21 3.13 2.61
N TYR A 37 -2.93 3.80 3.51
CA TYR A 37 -2.46 5.01 4.17
C TYR A 37 -2.55 4.92 5.68
N LEU A 38 -1.47 5.33 6.36
CA LEU A 38 -1.43 5.49 7.80
C LEU A 38 -1.58 6.98 8.13
N ILE A 39 -2.61 7.31 8.89
CA ILE A 39 -2.88 8.67 9.37
C ILE A 39 -2.46 8.76 10.84
N MET A 40 -1.54 9.67 11.12
CA MET A 40 -1.02 9.96 12.45
C MET A 40 -1.83 11.13 13.04
N ASP A 41 -2.86 10.81 13.81
CA ASP A 41 -3.71 11.79 14.49
C ASP A 41 -3.94 11.34 15.94
N GLU A 42 -4.80 12.02 16.70
CA GLU A 42 -5.24 11.57 18.03
C GLU A 42 -5.73 10.11 18.01
N GLN A 43 -6.32 9.69 16.88
CA GLN A 43 -6.68 8.32 16.58
C GLN A 43 -5.91 7.82 15.36
N ILE A 44 -4.81 7.09 15.61
CA ILE A 44 -4.01 6.45 14.56
C ILE A 44 -4.91 5.52 13.75
N THR A 45 -4.99 5.77 12.45
CA THR A 45 -5.92 5.08 11.56
C THR A 45 -5.20 4.55 10.33
N LEU A 46 -5.45 3.28 9.99
CA LEU A 46 -5.02 2.66 8.75
C LEU A 46 -6.21 2.63 7.77
N LEU A 47 -6.04 3.22 6.59
CA LEU A 47 -7.04 3.23 5.52
C LEU A 47 -6.74 2.15 4.48
N ASP A 48 -7.65 1.20 4.36
CA ASP A 48 -7.55 0.01 3.50
C ASP A 48 -6.40 -0.95 3.88
N THR A 49 -6.16 -1.91 3.00
CA THR A 49 -5.13 -2.94 3.13
C THR A 49 -4.54 -3.28 1.76
N VAL A 50 -3.69 -4.30 1.68
CA VAL A 50 -3.10 -4.79 0.43
C VAL A 50 -3.55 -6.22 0.13
N LYS A 51 -3.32 -6.70 -1.10
CA LYS A 51 -3.52 -8.12 -1.45
C LYS A 51 -2.69 -9.00 -0.49
N HIS A 52 -3.27 -10.13 -0.08
CA HIS A 52 -2.75 -10.99 0.99
C HIS A 52 -1.25 -11.34 0.88
N ASP A 53 -0.76 -11.60 -0.34
CA ASP A 53 0.65 -11.89 -0.66
C ASP A 53 1.63 -10.80 -0.18
N PHE A 54 1.14 -9.57 -0.02
CA PHE A 54 1.93 -8.38 0.32
C PHE A 54 1.75 -7.91 1.77
N SER A 55 1.04 -8.69 2.60
CA SER A 55 0.77 -8.35 4.00
C SER A 55 2.05 -8.05 4.81
N ASP A 56 3.07 -8.89 4.68
CA ASP A 56 4.36 -8.68 5.37
C ASP A 56 5.07 -7.40 4.92
N ILE A 57 4.92 -7.01 3.64
CA ILE A 57 5.54 -5.79 3.11
C ILE A 57 4.87 -4.55 3.72
N THR A 58 3.53 -4.51 3.76
CA THR A 58 2.83 -3.34 4.35
C THR A 58 3.09 -3.24 5.85
N ILE A 59 3.09 -4.36 6.59
CA ILE A 59 3.46 -4.38 8.00
C ILE A 59 4.90 -3.88 8.18
N GLY A 60 5.82 -4.29 7.31
CA GLY A 60 7.20 -3.80 7.30
C GLY A 60 7.33 -2.30 7.01
N ASN A 61 6.39 -1.72 6.25
CA ASN A 61 6.37 -0.27 5.98
C ASN A 61 5.82 0.55 7.17
N ILE A 62 5.02 -0.05 8.07
CA ILE A 62 4.40 0.62 9.24
C ILE A 62 5.35 0.65 10.46
N LYS A 63 6.43 -0.15 10.46
CA LYS A 63 7.39 -0.27 11.57
C LYS A 63 8.38 0.87 11.68
#